data_AF-W6MGK5-F1
#
_entry.id   AF-W6MGK5-F1
#
_cell.length_a   1.000
_cell.length_b   1.000
_cell.length_c   1.000
_cell.angle_alpha   90.00
_cell.angle_beta   90.00
_cell.angle_gamma   90.00
#
_symmetry.space_group_name_H-M   'P 1'
#
loop_
_entity.id
_entity.type
_entity.pdbx_description
1 polymer ?
#
loop_
_entity_poly.entity_id
_entity_poly.type
_entity_poly.pdbx_seq_one_letter_code
_entity_poly.pdbx_strand_id
1 'polypeptide(L)'
;MKFSAAASVLALASSAFGLQLIAKSDQSDLNNVGISSIHEGAAINYFFFGTTATGEDLTYAKSNGTLSDDIGSFTAYFQIEDNIVLLTPGAPYEKYTFSDEGALQLNGSSKGFYAAKNTNDPYSYSTSEYQLLYYPSGDAPSGAVAITLYDKSAVSSSSSSSSSSSSSSAKISSTVSSTKTVSSFSNSTLPAITNYEGGAAGPAAMGSLGVLGAVALALFV
;
A
#
# COMPACT_ATOMS: atom_id res chain seq x y z
N MET A 1 49.05 23.10 36.84
CA MET A 1 48.76 21.83 36.13
C MET A 1 47.88 22.16 34.93
N LYS A 2 48.20 21.66 33.72
CA LYS A 2 47.41 21.89 32.51
C LYS A 2 46.86 20.55 32.04
N PHE A 3 45.54 20.34 32.20
CA PHE A 3 44.87 19.14 31.71
C PHE A 3 44.15 19.48 30.41
N SER A 4 44.73 19.08 29.28
CA SER A 4 44.06 19.16 27.98
C SER A 4 43.08 18.00 27.86
N ALA A 5 41.78 18.28 27.99
CA ALA A 5 40.75 17.27 27.75
C ALA A 5 40.59 17.05 26.24
N ALA A 6 40.85 15.82 25.78
CA ALA A 6 40.55 15.42 24.42
C ALA A 6 39.05 15.05 24.32
N ALA A 7 38.28 15.85 23.60
CA ALA A 7 36.88 15.54 23.31
C ALA A 7 36.79 14.61 22.09
N SER A 8 36.59 13.31 22.35
CA SER A 8 36.32 12.34 21.29
C SER A 8 34.90 12.54 20.74
N VAL A 9 34.78 13.13 19.55
CA VAL A 9 33.51 13.23 18.83
C VAL A 9 33.16 11.87 18.27
N LEU A 10 32.18 11.19 18.89
CA LEU A 10 31.66 9.91 18.40
C LEU A 10 30.79 10.17 17.16
N ALA A 11 31.32 9.86 15.98
CA ALA A 11 30.57 9.97 14.73
C ALA A 11 29.44 8.92 14.70
N LEU A 12 28.20 9.38 14.90
CA LEU A 12 27.01 8.57 14.64
C LEU A 12 26.95 8.26 13.15
N ALA A 13 27.21 7.00 12.79
CA ALA A 13 27.07 6.54 11.41
C ALA A 13 25.61 6.70 10.97
N SER A 14 25.37 7.54 9.95
CA SER A 14 24.05 7.73 9.36
C SER A 14 23.65 6.48 8.57
N SER A 15 23.03 5.51 9.23
CA SER A 15 22.50 4.31 8.58
C SER A 15 21.23 4.64 7.79
N ALA A 16 21.32 4.55 6.47
CA ALA A 16 20.17 4.42 5.59
C ALA A 16 20.08 2.98 5.05
N PHE A 17 18.88 2.44 4.91
CA PHE A 17 18.65 1.09 4.38
C PHE A 17 17.33 1.01 3.62
N GLY A 18 17.25 0.10 2.64
CA GLY A 18 16.02 -0.21 1.91
C GLY A 18 15.09 -1.11 2.73
N LEU A 19 13.78 -0.86 2.64
CA LEU A 19 12.72 -1.67 3.23
C LEU A 19 11.46 -1.65 2.34
N GLN A 20 10.55 -2.58 2.57
CA GLN A 20 9.19 -2.54 2.02
C GLN A 20 8.19 -2.49 3.16
N LEU A 21 7.18 -1.64 3.04
CA LEU A 21 6.09 -1.56 4.01
C LEU A 21 4.97 -2.52 3.62
N ILE A 22 4.53 -3.33 4.60
CA ILE A 22 3.35 -4.20 4.50
C ILE A 22 2.34 -3.86 5.59
N ALA A 23 1.07 -4.00 5.27
CA ALA A 23 -0.03 -3.76 6.20
C ALA A 23 -0.36 -4.99 7.04
N LYS A 24 -0.81 -4.77 8.27
CA LYS A 24 -1.57 -5.73 9.07
C LYS A 24 -2.95 -5.14 9.38
N SER A 25 -3.97 -5.98 9.27
CA SER A 25 -5.37 -5.64 9.52
C SER A 25 -6.17 -6.89 9.88
N ASP A 26 -7.34 -6.71 10.48
CA ASP A 26 -8.32 -7.79 10.67
C ASP A 26 -9.06 -8.13 9.36
N GLN A 27 -9.03 -7.24 8.36
CA GLN A 27 -9.57 -7.52 7.02
C GLN A 27 -8.56 -8.33 6.20
N SER A 28 -8.97 -9.51 5.71
CA SER A 28 -8.10 -10.47 5.04
C SER A 28 -7.47 -9.94 3.73
N ASP A 29 -8.18 -9.08 3.03
CA ASP A 29 -7.78 -8.42 1.77
C ASP A 29 -6.81 -7.25 1.99
N LEU A 30 -6.61 -6.82 3.24
CA LEU A 30 -5.66 -5.78 3.65
C LEU A 30 -4.55 -6.32 4.59
N ASN A 31 -4.57 -7.60 4.92
CA ASN A 31 -3.60 -8.21 5.82
C ASN A 31 -2.43 -8.83 5.05
N ASN A 32 -1.21 -8.48 5.43
CA ASN A 32 0.04 -8.93 4.81
C ASN A 32 0.15 -8.58 3.31
N VAL A 33 -0.41 -7.43 2.91
CA VAL A 33 -0.24 -6.84 1.58
C VAL A 33 0.74 -5.67 1.63
N GLY A 34 1.53 -5.47 0.58
CA GLY A 34 2.42 -4.33 0.40
C GLY A 34 1.68 -3.08 -0.06
N ILE A 35 2.28 -1.93 0.20
CA ILE A 35 1.85 -0.64 -0.37
C ILE A 35 2.81 -0.18 -1.46
N SER A 36 2.30 0.55 -2.44
CA SER A 36 3.10 1.17 -3.51
C SER A 36 2.45 2.46 -3.99
N SER A 37 3.27 3.42 -4.40
CA SER A 37 2.82 4.70 -4.90
C SER A 37 2.35 4.63 -6.37
N ILE A 38 1.29 5.38 -6.70
CA ILE A 38 0.78 5.58 -8.06
C ILE A 38 0.79 7.07 -8.36
N HIS A 39 1.20 7.46 -9.58
CA HIS A 39 1.37 8.87 -9.94
C HIS A 39 0.04 9.60 -10.19
N GLU A 40 -0.16 10.72 -9.51
CA GLU A 40 -1.41 11.52 -9.51
C GLU A 40 -1.24 12.89 -10.19
N GLY A 41 -0.06 13.14 -10.79
CA GLY A 41 0.32 14.42 -11.37
C GLY A 41 1.20 15.27 -10.45
N ALA A 42 1.71 16.39 -10.97
CA ALA A 42 2.49 17.39 -10.20
C ALA A 42 3.68 16.85 -9.35
N ALA A 43 4.27 15.72 -9.76
CA ALA A 43 5.28 14.96 -8.99
C ALA A 43 4.79 14.39 -7.63
N ILE A 44 3.48 14.26 -7.45
CA ILE A 44 2.84 13.60 -6.32
C ILE A 44 2.50 12.15 -6.73
N ASN A 45 2.82 11.18 -5.87
CA ASN A 45 2.32 9.82 -5.99
C ASN A 45 1.59 9.42 -4.71
N TYR A 46 0.33 8.98 -4.78
CA TYR A 46 -0.41 8.49 -3.61
C TYR A 46 -0.17 7.01 -3.36
N PHE A 47 -0.12 6.59 -2.11
CA PHE A 47 0.05 5.17 -1.75
C PHE A 47 -1.27 4.39 -1.84
N PHE A 48 -1.22 3.25 -2.53
CA PHE A 48 -2.31 2.28 -2.62
C PHE A 48 -1.86 0.90 -2.13
N PHE A 49 -2.82 0.07 -1.73
CA PHE A 49 -2.58 -1.30 -1.25
C PHE A 49 -2.64 -2.30 -2.41
N GLY A 50 -1.56 -3.05 -2.60
CA GLY A 50 -1.50 -4.13 -3.58
C GLY A 50 -2.23 -5.40 -3.14
N THR A 51 -2.13 -6.45 -3.96
CA THR A 51 -2.76 -7.76 -3.72
C THR A 51 -1.79 -8.83 -3.21
N THR A 52 -0.53 -8.47 -2.97
CA THR A 52 0.54 -9.38 -2.51
C THR A 52 1.39 -8.71 -1.43
N ALA A 53 2.19 -9.48 -0.70
CA ALA A 53 3.12 -8.96 0.31
C ALA A 53 4.33 -8.17 -0.27
N THR A 54 4.32 -7.82 -1.56
CA THR A 54 5.36 -7.00 -2.20
C THR A 54 4.86 -5.58 -2.37
N GLY A 55 5.63 -4.63 -1.86
CA GLY A 55 5.39 -3.20 -2.01
C GLY A 55 6.56 -2.51 -2.72
N GLU A 56 6.48 -1.20 -2.78
CA GLU A 56 7.55 -0.31 -3.25
C GLU A 56 8.76 -0.36 -2.30
N ASP A 57 9.96 -0.33 -2.87
CA ASP A 57 11.21 -0.27 -2.11
C ASP A 57 11.44 1.17 -1.65
N LEU A 58 11.45 1.40 -0.33
CA LEU A 58 11.67 2.71 0.28
C LEU A 58 13.02 2.72 1.01
N THR A 59 13.76 3.82 0.89
CA THR A 59 14.94 4.08 1.71
C THR A 59 14.53 4.75 3.02
N TYR A 60 14.84 4.12 4.16
CA TYR A 60 14.71 4.74 5.48
C TYR A 60 16.06 5.25 5.98
N ALA A 61 16.15 6.56 6.24
CA ALA A 61 17.31 7.21 6.83
C ALA A 61 17.10 7.41 8.34
N LYS A 62 17.83 6.63 9.16
CA LYS A 62 17.66 6.64 10.63
C LYS A 62 18.12 7.93 11.31
N SER A 63 19.01 8.69 10.68
CA SER A 63 19.61 9.91 11.24
C SER A 63 18.64 11.09 11.32
N ASN A 64 17.65 11.14 10.43
CA ASN A 64 16.63 12.18 10.33
C ASN A 64 15.19 11.63 10.33
N GLY A 65 15.01 10.30 10.39
CA GLY A 65 13.70 9.65 10.48
C GLY A 65 12.87 9.73 9.20
N THR A 66 13.51 9.79 8.02
CA THR A 66 12.78 9.98 6.75
C THR A 66 12.70 8.69 5.94
N LEU A 67 11.54 8.44 5.35
CA LEU A 67 11.31 7.47 4.29
C LEU A 67 11.29 8.21 2.94
N SER A 68 11.94 7.66 1.92
CA SER A 68 12.04 8.26 0.59
C SER A 68 12.25 7.24 -0.53
N ASP A 69 11.93 7.63 -1.76
CA ASP A 69 12.34 6.93 -2.99
C ASP A 69 12.83 7.94 -4.05
N ASP A 70 13.67 7.49 -4.98
CA ASP A 70 14.24 8.30 -6.06
C ASP A 70 13.42 8.18 -7.34
N ILE A 71 12.41 9.05 -7.47
CA ILE A 71 11.52 9.10 -8.64
C ILE A 71 12.23 9.83 -9.80
N GLY A 72 12.94 9.06 -10.61
CA GLY A 72 13.64 9.53 -11.81
C GLY A 72 14.91 10.30 -11.48
N SER A 73 14.81 11.63 -11.33
CA SER A 73 15.92 12.52 -10.97
C SER A 73 15.71 13.30 -9.68
N PHE A 74 14.67 12.96 -8.91
CA PHE A 74 14.30 13.65 -7.68
C PHE A 74 14.03 12.65 -6.56
N THR A 75 14.62 12.87 -5.40
CA THR A 75 14.22 12.17 -4.18
C THR A 75 12.87 12.72 -3.72
N ALA A 76 11.87 11.85 -3.66
CA ALA A 76 10.56 12.13 -3.10
C ALA A 76 10.47 11.50 -1.70
N TYR A 77 9.80 12.17 -0.78
CA TYR A 77 9.69 11.74 0.61
C TYR A 77 8.28 11.24 0.91
N PHE A 78 8.19 10.20 1.74
CA PHE A 78 6.94 9.66 2.27
C PHE A 78 6.38 10.65 3.28
N GLN A 79 5.30 11.36 2.90
CA GLN A 79 4.73 12.47 3.66
C GLN A 79 3.20 12.32 3.75
N ILE A 80 2.57 13.22 4.50
CA ILE A 80 1.13 13.27 4.70
C ILE A 80 0.63 14.67 4.34
N GLU A 81 -0.25 14.78 3.36
CA GLU A 81 -0.91 16.03 2.95
C GLU A 81 -2.42 15.78 2.91
N ASP A 82 -3.21 16.65 3.54
CA ASP A 82 -4.67 16.52 3.66
C ASP A 82 -5.18 15.12 4.10
N ASN A 83 -4.41 14.46 4.98
CA ASN A 83 -4.63 13.09 5.49
C ASN A 83 -4.39 11.95 4.47
N ILE A 84 -3.88 12.27 3.28
CA ILE A 84 -3.44 11.29 2.27
C ILE A 84 -1.95 11.01 2.45
N VAL A 85 -1.54 9.74 2.38
CA VAL A 85 -0.13 9.34 2.45
C VAL A 85 0.45 9.25 1.04
N LEU A 86 1.58 9.91 0.81
CA LEU A 86 2.11 10.16 -0.54
C LEU A 86 3.64 10.23 -0.60
N LEU A 87 4.22 10.05 -1.79
CA LEU A 87 5.56 10.51 -2.13
C LEU A 87 5.48 11.88 -2.82
N THR A 88 6.26 12.85 -2.36
CA THR A 88 6.44 14.14 -3.03
C THR A 88 7.87 14.70 -2.89
N PRO A 89 8.45 15.34 -3.91
CA PRO A 89 9.69 16.09 -3.79
C PRO A 89 9.58 17.27 -2.81
N GLY A 90 10.69 17.61 -2.15
CA GLY A 90 10.76 18.78 -1.28
C GLY A 90 11.54 18.51 0.00
N ALA A 91 11.27 19.29 1.04
CA ALA A 91 11.82 19.06 2.36
C ALA A 91 10.92 18.06 3.15
N PRO A 92 11.48 17.00 3.76
CA PRO A 92 10.71 16.07 4.56
C PRO A 92 10.34 16.69 5.92
N TYR A 93 9.05 16.98 6.12
CA TYR A 93 8.51 17.42 7.40
C TYR A 93 8.21 16.24 8.33
N GLU A 94 7.69 15.12 7.82
CA GLU A 94 7.37 13.94 8.65
C GLU A 94 8.59 13.20 9.21
N LYS A 95 8.41 12.58 10.39
CA LYS A 95 9.47 11.93 11.17
C LYS A 95 9.03 10.56 11.68
N TYR A 96 9.43 9.53 10.96
CA TYR A 96 9.11 8.15 11.25
C TYR A 96 10.16 7.48 12.13
N THR A 97 9.69 6.48 12.88
CA THR A 97 10.49 5.50 13.61
C THR A 97 9.88 4.11 13.40
N PHE A 98 10.58 3.07 13.82
CA PHE A 98 10.06 1.70 13.85
C PHE A 98 10.08 1.19 15.29
N SER A 99 9.07 0.42 15.69
CA SER A 99 9.08 -0.32 16.97
C SER A 99 10.05 -1.50 16.91
N ASP A 100 10.31 -2.15 18.04
CA ASP A 100 11.17 -3.34 18.11
C ASP A 100 10.58 -4.53 17.30
N GLU A 101 9.25 -4.57 17.15
CA GLU A 101 8.52 -5.51 16.29
C GLU A 101 8.46 -5.07 14.81
N GLY A 102 9.07 -3.94 14.47
CA GLY A 102 9.13 -3.39 13.12
C GLY A 102 7.85 -2.69 12.65
N ALA A 103 6.93 -2.31 13.55
CA ALA A 103 5.79 -1.47 13.18
C ALA A 103 6.26 -0.04 12.92
N LEU A 104 5.83 0.55 11.80
CA LEU A 104 6.06 1.96 11.48
C LEU A 104 5.32 2.82 12.51
N GLN A 105 6.00 3.85 13.02
CA GLN A 105 5.48 4.79 13.99
C GLN A 105 5.70 6.23 13.52
N LEU A 106 4.64 7.03 13.58
CA LEU A 106 4.71 8.48 13.44
C LEU A 106 4.37 9.11 14.80
N ASN A 107 5.19 10.07 15.25
CA ASN A 107 5.05 10.70 16.57
C ASN A 107 4.99 9.69 17.76
N GLY A 108 5.69 8.55 17.64
CA GLY A 108 5.69 7.48 18.65
C GLY A 108 4.41 6.65 18.70
N SER A 109 3.59 6.68 17.65
CA SER A 109 2.37 5.89 17.51
C SER A 109 2.36 5.13 16.18
N SER A 110 2.07 3.83 16.24
CA SER A 110 1.77 2.99 15.06
C SER A 110 0.29 3.02 14.64
N LYS A 111 -0.55 3.77 15.38
CA LYS A 111 -1.95 4.04 15.06
C LYS A 111 -2.09 5.31 14.21
N GLY A 112 -3.25 5.44 13.59
CA GLY A 112 -3.63 6.58 12.76
C GLY A 112 -3.63 6.25 11.27
N PHE A 113 -3.06 5.12 10.84
CA PHE A 113 -3.11 4.68 9.45
C PHE A 113 -4.43 3.96 9.13
N TYR A 114 -4.99 4.26 7.96
CA TYR A 114 -6.24 3.70 7.46
C TYR A 114 -6.12 3.33 5.97
N ALA A 115 -6.94 2.37 5.55
CA ALA A 115 -7.17 2.00 4.17
C ALA A 115 -8.60 2.38 3.76
N ALA A 116 -8.80 3.12 2.67
CA ALA A 116 -10.14 3.52 2.23
C ALA A 116 -10.29 3.50 0.70
N LYS A 117 -11.54 3.34 0.22
CA LYS A 117 -11.91 3.46 -1.20
C LYS A 117 -12.79 4.68 -1.42
N ASN A 118 -12.86 5.14 -2.67
CA ASN A 118 -13.64 6.32 -3.09
C ASN A 118 -13.22 7.59 -2.35
N THR A 119 -11.91 7.82 -2.24
CA THR A 119 -11.31 8.97 -1.56
C THR A 119 -11.22 10.22 -2.45
N ASN A 120 -11.73 10.14 -3.68
CA ASN A 120 -11.76 11.22 -4.67
C ASN A 120 -10.34 11.69 -5.07
N ASP A 121 -9.44 10.73 -5.30
CA ASP A 121 -8.13 10.95 -5.90
C ASP A 121 -8.24 11.42 -7.38
N PRO A 122 -7.28 12.23 -7.87
CA PRO A 122 -7.34 12.85 -9.21
C PRO A 122 -7.63 11.89 -10.37
N TYR A 123 -7.06 10.67 -10.34
CA TYR A 123 -7.23 9.69 -11.41
C TYR A 123 -8.18 8.52 -11.07
N SER A 124 -8.87 8.60 -9.92
CA SER A 124 -9.92 7.68 -9.47
C SER A 124 -9.49 6.21 -9.26
N TYR A 125 -8.20 5.95 -9.00
CA TYR A 125 -7.68 4.64 -8.60
C TYR A 125 -8.34 4.12 -7.31
N SER A 126 -8.73 5.01 -6.39
CA SER A 126 -9.42 4.62 -5.14
C SER A 126 -10.80 3.99 -5.34
N THR A 127 -11.36 4.02 -6.57
CA THR A 127 -12.62 3.35 -6.87
C THR A 127 -12.47 1.82 -6.87
N SER A 128 -11.31 1.32 -7.30
CA SER A 128 -10.98 -0.12 -7.32
C SER A 128 -10.02 -0.53 -6.20
N GLU A 129 -9.06 0.32 -5.85
CA GLU A 129 -7.96 0.03 -4.94
C GLU A 129 -8.15 0.76 -3.60
N TYR A 130 -7.63 0.22 -2.50
CA TYR A 130 -7.60 0.98 -1.25
C TYR A 130 -6.44 1.98 -1.32
N GLN A 131 -6.69 3.23 -0.95
CA GLN A 131 -5.67 4.25 -0.72
C GLN A 131 -5.26 4.27 0.76
N LEU A 132 -3.98 4.58 1.02
CA LEU A 132 -3.43 4.78 2.36
C LEU A 132 -3.65 6.21 2.86
N LEU A 133 -4.29 6.31 4.02
CA LEU A 133 -4.64 7.55 4.69
C LEU A 133 -4.05 7.60 6.11
N TYR A 134 -3.95 8.81 6.67
CA TYR A 134 -3.50 9.04 8.05
C TYR A 134 -4.42 10.01 8.81
N TYR A 135 -5.21 9.48 9.75
CA TYR A 135 -6.13 10.20 10.63
C TYR A 135 -5.76 9.95 12.10
N PRO A 136 -4.86 10.76 12.71
CA PRO A 136 -4.32 10.50 14.04
C PRO A 136 -5.37 10.61 15.16
N SER A 137 -6.44 11.39 14.94
CA SER A 137 -7.55 11.56 15.89
C SER A 137 -8.59 10.42 15.82
N GLY A 138 -8.48 9.52 14.83
CA GLY A 138 -9.41 8.41 14.62
C GLY A 138 -10.72 8.77 13.92
N ASP A 139 -10.83 9.98 13.39
CA ASP A 139 -11.94 10.57 12.64
C ASP A 139 -11.90 10.25 11.14
N ALA A 140 -11.40 9.06 10.79
CA ALA A 140 -11.30 8.59 9.41
C ALA A 140 -12.67 8.46 8.71
N PRO A 141 -12.74 8.59 7.37
CA PRO A 141 -13.99 8.49 6.62
C PRO A 141 -14.76 7.18 6.87
N SER A 142 -16.09 7.24 6.77
CA SER A 142 -16.95 6.06 6.94
C SER A 142 -16.56 4.95 5.95
N GLY A 143 -16.28 3.75 6.46
CA GLY A 143 -15.82 2.61 5.66
C GLY A 143 -14.30 2.50 5.54
N ALA A 144 -13.53 3.44 6.09
CA ALA A 144 -12.09 3.29 6.24
C ALA A 144 -11.75 2.19 7.25
N VAL A 145 -10.80 1.31 6.88
CA VAL A 145 -10.33 0.19 7.69
C VAL A 145 -9.06 0.62 8.43
N ALA A 146 -9.01 0.45 9.75
CA ALA A 146 -7.79 0.71 10.51
C ALA A 146 -6.72 -0.35 10.18
N ILE A 147 -5.48 0.10 9.96
CA ILE A 147 -4.34 -0.76 9.63
C ILE A 147 -3.10 -0.36 10.43
N THR A 148 -2.09 -1.22 10.44
CA THR A 148 -0.75 -0.89 10.93
C THR A 148 0.29 -1.31 9.91
N LEU A 149 1.21 -0.40 9.56
CA LEU A 149 2.29 -0.69 8.61
C LEU A 149 3.49 -1.29 9.35
N TYR A 150 4.17 -2.24 8.73
CA TYR A 150 5.35 -2.93 9.24
C TYR A 150 6.44 -3.00 8.17
N ASP A 151 7.71 -2.97 8.59
CA ASP A 151 8.81 -3.47 7.75
C ASP A 151 8.62 -4.99 7.52
N LYS A 152 8.51 -5.37 6.25
CA LYS A 152 8.42 -6.75 5.75
C LYS A 152 9.53 -7.66 6.28
N SER A 153 10.73 -7.10 6.50
CA SER A 153 11.90 -7.83 7.01
C SER A 153 11.72 -8.26 8.47
N ALA A 154 11.13 -7.40 9.29
CA ALA A 154 10.82 -7.71 10.69
C ALA A 154 9.77 -8.83 10.81
N VAL A 155 8.72 -8.79 9.99
CA VAL A 155 7.68 -9.84 9.98
C VAL A 155 8.26 -11.20 9.56
N SER A 156 9.12 -11.24 8.54
CA SER A 156 9.83 -12.46 8.10
C SER A 156 10.78 -13.03 9.16
N SER A 157 11.35 -12.15 10.00
CA SER A 157 12.23 -12.55 11.12
C SER A 157 11.43 -13.13 12.29
N SER A 158 10.18 -12.70 12.49
CA SER A 158 9.33 -13.20 13.58
C SER A 158 8.77 -14.61 13.34
N SER A 159 8.51 -14.98 12.07
CA SER A 159 7.89 -16.27 11.70
C SER A 159 8.87 -17.45 11.59
N SER A 160 10.18 -17.20 11.60
CA SER A 160 11.22 -18.24 11.49
C SER A 160 11.62 -18.87 12.84
N SER A 161 11.01 -18.45 13.95
CA SER A 161 11.32 -18.92 15.30
C SER A 161 10.45 -20.06 15.83
N SER A 162 9.50 -20.59 15.04
CA SER A 162 8.53 -21.60 15.50
C SER A 162 8.21 -22.73 14.51
N SER A 163 9.15 -23.67 14.30
CA SER A 163 8.83 -25.10 14.05
C SER A 163 10.08 -25.99 13.94
N SER A 164 10.40 -26.71 15.02
CA SER A 164 11.39 -27.80 15.00
C SER A 164 10.82 -29.07 15.66
N SER A 165 9.98 -29.80 14.91
CA SER A 165 9.53 -31.14 15.28
C SER A 165 9.67 -32.08 14.07
N SER A 166 10.71 -32.90 14.11
CA SER A 166 11.12 -33.85 13.07
C SER A 166 10.13 -35.01 12.89
N SER A 167 9.72 -35.28 11.65
CA SER A 167 9.02 -36.52 11.27
C SER A 167 9.88 -37.36 10.31
N SER A 168 10.41 -38.47 10.82
CA SER A 168 11.34 -39.35 10.11
C SER A 168 10.69 -40.15 8.97
N SER A 169 11.33 -40.21 7.82
CA SER A 169 10.89 -41.04 6.68
C SER A 169 11.14 -42.54 6.90
N ALA A 170 10.18 -43.38 6.51
CA ALA A 170 10.38 -44.81 6.27
C ALA A 170 9.63 -45.25 4.99
N LYS A 171 10.30 -45.97 4.09
CA LYS A 171 9.74 -46.51 2.83
C LYS A 171 9.18 -47.93 3.02
N ILE A 172 8.01 -48.24 2.42
CA ILE A 172 7.62 -49.52 1.75
C ILE A 172 6.61 -49.12 0.63
N SER A 173 6.62 -49.56 -0.65
CA SER A 173 7.46 -50.48 -1.46
C SER A 173 6.99 -51.94 -1.67
N SER A 174 5.80 -52.18 -2.24
CA SER A 174 5.44 -53.49 -2.85
C SER A 174 4.49 -53.41 -4.06
N THR A 175 4.56 -54.44 -4.91
CA THR A 175 3.99 -54.54 -6.27
C THR A 175 2.78 -55.51 -6.33
N VAL A 176 2.02 -55.52 -7.44
CA VAL A 176 1.39 -56.70 -8.14
C VAL A 176 -0.14 -56.63 -8.46
N SER A 177 -0.45 -56.85 -9.75
CA SER A 177 -1.67 -57.40 -10.41
C SER A 177 -3.03 -56.69 -10.52
N SER A 178 -3.49 -56.58 -11.78
CA SER A 178 -4.77 -57.03 -12.39
C SER A 178 -6.03 -57.17 -11.51
N THR A 179 -7.23 -56.75 -11.94
CA THR A 179 -7.95 -57.26 -13.14
C THR A 179 -9.17 -56.38 -13.51
N LYS A 180 -9.71 -56.52 -14.73
CA LYS A 180 -10.94 -55.86 -15.25
C LYS A 180 -12.13 -55.82 -14.28
N THR A 181 -12.91 -54.73 -14.33
CA THR A 181 -14.39 -54.74 -14.39
C THR A 181 -14.88 -53.57 -15.26
N VAL A 182 -15.95 -53.78 -16.04
CA VAL A 182 -16.58 -52.78 -16.93
C VAL A 182 -17.89 -52.28 -16.31
N SER A 183 -18.10 -50.97 -16.31
CA SER A 183 -19.40 -50.25 -16.23
C SER A 183 -19.08 -48.75 -16.24
N SER A 184 -19.81 -47.82 -16.82
CA SER A 184 -20.92 -47.79 -17.79
C SER A 184 -21.13 -46.28 -18.03
N PHE A 185 -21.61 -45.88 -19.20
CA PHE A 185 -21.78 -44.46 -19.54
C PHE A 185 -23.09 -43.90 -18.98
N SER A 186 -23.06 -42.64 -18.53
CA SER A 186 -24.25 -41.79 -18.41
C SER A 186 -23.89 -40.33 -18.70
N ASN A 187 -24.47 -39.77 -19.75
CA ASN A 187 -24.45 -38.33 -20.01
C ASN A 187 -25.15 -37.57 -18.86
N SER A 188 -24.69 -36.36 -18.59
CA SER A 188 -25.58 -35.29 -18.12
C SER A 188 -25.24 -34.01 -18.86
N THR A 189 -26.27 -33.24 -19.20
CA THR A 189 -26.28 -32.31 -20.33
C THR A 189 -26.13 -30.87 -19.89
N LEU A 190 -25.30 -30.09 -20.59
CA LEU A 190 -25.22 -28.63 -20.45
C LEU A 190 -26.54 -27.97 -20.91
N PRO A 191 -27.21 -27.14 -20.11
CA PRO A 191 -28.25 -26.25 -20.61
C PRO A 191 -27.62 -25.06 -21.37
N ALA A 192 -28.33 -24.57 -22.38
CA ALA A 192 -27.80 -23.64 -23.37
C ALA A 192 -27.77 -22.18 -22.91
N ILE A 193 -26.79 -21.46 -23.44
CA ILE A 193 -26.77 -20.00 -23.60
C ILE A 193 -28.06 -19.48 -24.25
N THR A 194 -28.69 -18.48 -23.63
CA THR A 194 -29.83 -17.75 -24.18
C THR A 194 -29.36 -16.39 -24.69
N ASN A 195 -29.52 -16.15 -26.00
CA ASN A 195 -29.29 -14.82 -26.57
C ASN A 195 -30.38 -13.85 -26.07
N TYR A 196 -29.97 -12.62 -25.72
CA TYR A 196 -30.87 -11.48 -25.66
C TYR A 196 -30.49 -10.50 -26.78
N GLU A 197 -31.44 -10.23 -27.66
CA GLU A 197 -31.30 -9.30 -28.78
C GLU A 197 -32.46 -8.29 -28.73
N GLY A 198 -32.14 -7.01 -28.86
CA GLY A 198 -33.13 -5.93 -29.04
C GLY A 198 -32.91 -4.72 -28.14
N GLY A 199 -32.81 -3.52 -28.73
CA GLY A 199 -32.91 -2.26 -27.99
C GLY A 199 -32.01 -1.11 -28.46
N ALA A 200 -31.93 -0.81 -29.76
CA ALA A 200 -31.22 0.37 -30.23
C ALA A 200 -32.07 1.65 -30.11
N ALA A 201 -31.60 2.59 -29.29
CA ALA A 201 -31.90 4.03 -29.33
C ALA A 201 -30.67 4.71 -28.70
N GLY A 202 -29.97 5.67 -29.30
CA GLY A 202 -30.37 6.72 -30.23
C GLY A 202 -29.72 8.00 -29.66
N PRO A 203 -28.77 8.66 -30.35
CA PRO A 203 -27.91 9.65 -29.71
C PRO A 203 -28.67 10.94 -29.35
N ALA A 204 -28.63 11.32 -28.07
CA ALA A 204 -29.19 12.59 -27.60
C ALA A 204 -28.32 13.78 -28.05
N ALA A 205 -28.79 14.44 -29.10
CA ALA A 205 -28.55 15.83 -29.51
C ALA A 205 -27.34 16.60 -28.95
N MET A 206 -26.48 17.07 -29.88
CA MET A 206 -25.70 18.29 -29.68
C MET A 206 -26.62 19.47 -29.32
N GLY A 207 -26.28 20.19 -28.26
CA GLY A 207 -26.85 21.50 -27.93
C GLY A 207 -25.76 22.57 -27.87
N SER A 208 -25.46 23.19 -29.01
CA SER A 208 -24.62 24.40 -29.07
C SER A 208 -25.50 25.63 -29.34
N LEU A 209 -25.52 26.64 -28.46
CA LEU A 209 -25.78 28.05 -28.79
C LEU A 209 -25.72 29.01 -27.58
N GLY A 210 -24.66 29.83 -27.53
CA GLY A 210 -24.66 31.16 -26.89
C GLY A 210 -24.67 31.24 -25.35
N VAL A 211 -24.38 32.38 -24.72
CA VAL A 211 -24.06 33.74 -25.23
C VAL A 211 -23.00 34.40 -24.31
N LEU A 212 -22.30 35.43 -24.82
CA LEU A 212 -21.33 36.26 -24.10
C LEU A 212 -21.83 36.82 -22.76
N GLY A 213 -20.91 37.02 -21.81
CA GLY A 213 -21.18 37.69 -20.54
C GLY A 213 -19.92 38.29 -19.88
N ALA A 214 -19.24 39.23 -20.56
CA ALA A 214 -18.07 39.93 -20.02
C ALA A 214 -18.40 41.37 -19.58
N VAL A 215 -18.72 41.56 -18.29
CA VAL A 215 -18.90 42.85 -17.57
C VAL A 215 -18.74 42.53 -16.06
N ALA A 216 -18.04 43.27 -15.20
CA ALA A 216 -17.03 44.30 -15.38
C ALA A 216 -16.19 44.48 -14.10
N LEU A 217 -15.08 45.21 -14.27
CA LEU A 217 -14.25 45.83 -13.24
C LEU A 217 -15.07 46.55 -12.14
N ALA A 218 -14.69 46.39 -10.88
CA ALA A 218 -15.08 47.29 -9.79
C ALA A 218 -13.86 47.57 -8.88
N LEU A 219 -13.33 48.79 -8.97
CA LEU A 219 -12.37 49.38 -8.03
C LEU A 219 -13.12 50.06 -6.88
N PHE A 220 -12.36 50.46 -5.84
CA PHE A 220 -12.77 51.13 -4.59
C PHE A 220 -13.48 50.19 -3.59
N VAL A 221 -13.17 50.24 -2.30
CA VAL A 221 -12.49 51.30 -1.51
C VAL A 221 -11.14 50.85 -0.95
#